data_AF-A0A0G4KQ86-F1
#
_entry.id   AF-A0A0G4KQ86-F1
#
_cell.length_a   1.000
_cell.length_b   1.000
_cell.length_c   1.000
_cell.angle_alpha   90.00
_cell.angle_beta   90.00
_cell.angle_gamma   90.00
#
_symmetry.space_group_name_H-M   'P 1'
#
loop_
_entity.id
_entity.type
_entity.pdbx_description
1 polymer ?
#
loop_
_entity_poly.entity_id
_entity_poly.type
_entity_poly.pdbx_seq_one_letter_code
_entity_poly.pdbx_strand_id
1 'polypeptide(L)'
;MRAAAVQGRRTGGLDAAVEWELKPNKPFIHTSSEPLLTIPFSRFLSFVQLIPPQPPPFPSLLCLPLWEERAITMASLRGQVHTPGEAIARIAYLASDVVVSVQPSQANDSEFSSHLKRYEARKGKSLVAKGPGAVPEIHAVRHNADPLLFVFAPIRAGKLVSVTTSSTTLVPSITHLYKLANFPVVIHVSLQPAGFPDYSAITAIRNAGWTFLQSESLQEAQDLALTAHALALRSGKGVIHFFATASSDDDEPIDAEDIDVVREVLDLDTARRFQSSADAGSGIYADDGRLPVASDRSDLPATNGSAAADLSASVHSKFDSARASELSSQHSTTSSPPSVTSAATTIESSAPPVTSEDILRYTNAIWAHIKRLVGREYTPFYYAGPTNAENCLFVFGSGAYYFGDVIDKARRGGDFSKVGIIAPRLYRPWLGASFVEALPKTVKRIAVLEQIHRRTTKWGPVLIDVLTSVKSGFGGVETIVGYQLGYIDPKTVTQALRGILQNLTSEKPVQNLEVGRKEAPKQELEYGLEKPKIETAYTKILDQLFGQRVYLANALKSSTAGISSTIVSSPEFGFGSLIARKEKGERFGDFCIRVGVIVATREGRDFHDNVAEEESDEE
;
A
#
# COMPACT_ATOMS: atom_id res chain seq x y z
N MET A 1 -45.33 28.96 19.71
CA MET A 1 -46.74 29.41 19.92
C MET A 1 -47.46 29.36 18.58
N ARG A 2 -48.50 28.52 18.53
CA ARG A 2 -49.70 28.53 17.66
C ARG A 2 -49.60 28.62 16.12
N ALA A 3 -50.13 27.55 15.51
CA ALA A 3 -50.71 27.47 14.18
C ALA A 3 -52.06 28.20 14.06
N ALA A 4 -52.47 28.50 12.82
CA ALA A 4 -53.86 28.68 12.35
C ALA A 4 -53.89 28.33 10.84
N ALA A 5 -54.59 27.31 10.35
CA ALA A 5 -56.06 27.14 10.17
C ALA A 5 -56.62 28.14 9.12
N VAL A 6 -56.85 27.75 7.85
CA VAL A 6 -57.98 26.97 7.23
C VAL A 6 -59.30 27.75 7.12
N GLN A 7 -59.77 27.98 5.87
CA GLN A 7 -61.16 27.85 5.34
C GLN A 7 -61.29 28.55 3.96
N GLY A 8 -62.01 28.08 2.94
CA GLY A 8 -62.88 26.90 2.81
C GLY A 8 -63.49 26.74 1.39
N ARG A 9 -63.83 25.47 1.07
CA ARG A 9 -65.01 24.90 0.38
C ARG A 9 -65.60 25.44 -0.96
N ARG A 10 -65.69 24.46 -1.90
CA ARG A 10 -66.86 24.00 -2.73
C ARG A 10 -67.43 25.00 -3.76
N THR A 11 -67.89 24.67 -4.98
CA THR A 11 -68.50 23.48 -5.63
C THR A 11 -68.51 23.71 -7.16
N GLY A 12 -68.64 22.65 -7.98
CA GLY A 12 -68.56 22.70 -9.45
C GLY A 12 -69.86 22.96 -10.24
N GLY A 13 -69.72 22.86 -11.58
CA GLY A 13 -70.76 22.91 -12.63
C GLY A 13 -70.26 23.66 -13.88
N LEU A 14 -69.93 22.96 -14.97
CA LEU A 14 -70.66 22.89 -16.26
C LEU A 14 -70.60 24.17 -17.11
N ASP A 15 -69.91 24.15 -18.27
CA ASP A 15 -70.52 24.29 -19.61
C ASP A 15 -69.52 24.44 -20.79
N ALA A 16 -69.83 23.63 -21.82
CA ALA A 16 -69.77 23.80 -23.29
C ALA A 16 -68.75 24.69 -24.05
N ALA A 17 -68.11 24.01 -25.03
CA ALA A 17 -68.01 24.31 -26.48
C ALA A 17 -67.26 25.56 -27.00
N VAL A 18 -66.30 25.35 -27.92
CA VAL A 18 -66.48 25.47 -29.40
C VAL A 18 -65.21 24.96 -30.11
N GLU A 19 -65.46 24.22 -31.20
CA GLU A 19 -64.58 23.45 -32.06
C GLU A 19 -64.34 24.17 -33.41
N TRP A 20 -63.20 23.91 -34.07
CA TRP A 20 -63.02 23.85 -35.54
C TRP A 20 -61.85 22.83 -35.77
N GLU A 21 -62.07 21.56 -36.12
CA GLU A 21 -62.31 20.95 -37.46
C GLU A 21 -61.30 21.36 -38.55
N LEU A 22 -60.70 20.53 -39.42
CA LEU A 22 -60.88 19.16 -39.98
C LEU A 22 -59.48 18.59 -40.41
N LYS A 23 -59.05 17.34 -40.11
CA LYS A 23 -59.29 16.01 -40.80
C LYS A 23 -58.79 15.90 -42.27
N PRO A 24 -58.60 14.70 -42.87
CA PRO A 24 -58.21 13.34 -42.38
C PRO A 24 -57.15 12.64 -43.31
N ASN A 25 -56.53 11.49 -42.99
CA ASN A 25 -57.03 10.14 -43.32
C ASN A 25 -56.15 9.02 -42.69
N LYS A 26 -56.81 8.07 -42.03
CA LYS A 26 -56.43 6.66 -41.76
C LYS A 26 -57.10 5.79 -42.88
N PRO A 27 -57.04 4.42 -42.97
CA PRO A 27 -56.78 3.45 -41.88
C PRO A 27 -56.20 2.03 -42.19
N PHE A 28 -55.86 1.30 -41.10
CA PHE A 28 -56.16 -0.13 -40.73
C PHE A 28 -55.72 -1.33 -41.63
N ILE A 29 -55.50 -2.60 -41.21
CA ILE A 29 -55.60 -3.43 -39.97
C ILE A 29 -54.78 -4.75 -40.16
N HIS A 30 -54.40 -5.37 -39.03
CA HIS A 30 -53.98 -6.76 -38.69
C HIS A 30 -54.20 -7.93 -39.71
N THR A 31 -53.55 -9.12 -39.66
CA THR A 31 -53.31 -10.07 -38.55
C THR A 31 -52.32 -11.21 -38.93
N SER A 32 -51.58 -11.71 -37.93
CA SER A 32 -51.16 -13.10 -37.62
C SER A 32 -50.65 -14.08 -38.69
N SER A 33 -49.46 -14.68 -38.47
CA SER A 33 -49.27 -16.11 -38.10
C SER A 33 -47.79 -16.54 -38.21
N GLU A 34 -47.22 -17.10 -37.14
CA GLU A 34 -46.13 -18.09 -37.20
C GLU A 34 -46.77 -19.51 -37.35
N PRO A 35 -46.07 -20.68 -37.42
CA PRO A 35 -44.63 -20.98 -37.24
C PRO A 35 -44.02 -22.13 -38.11
N LEU A 36 -42.75 -22.49 -37.78
CA LEU A 36 -42.08 -23.83 -37.83
C LEU A 36 -41.07 -24.20 -38.96
N LEU A 37 -39.87 -24.59 -38.48
CA LEU A 37 -38.90 -25.64 -38.89
C LEU A 37 -38.38 -25.64 -40.36
N THR A 38 -37.08 -25.82 -40.69
CA THR A 38 -36.15 -26.92 -40.31
C THR A 38 -34.72 -26.62 -40.84
N ILE A 39 -33.74 -27.31 -40.25
CA ILE A 39 -32.25 -27.30 -40.37
C ILE A 39 -31.75 -28.00 -41.69
N PRO A 40 -30.45 -28.29 -41.96
CA PRO A 40 -29.19 -27.53 -42.19
C PRO A 40 -28.65 -27.67 -43.66
N PHE A 41 -27.55 -26.98 -44.05
CA PHE A 41 -26.65 -27.53 -45.08
C PHE A 41 -25.18 -27.11 -44.90
N SER A 42 -24.30 -28.09 -45.11
CA SER A 42 -22.86 -28.07 -44.89
C SER A 42 -22.05 -27.78 -46.16
N ARG A 43 -20.83 -27.25 -45.97
CA ARG A 43 -19.59 -27.38 -46.76
C ARG A 43 -19.60 -26.99 -48.25
N PHE A 44 -18.74 -26.03 -48.62
CA PHE A 44 -17.77 -26.22 -49.70
C PHE A 44 -16.49 -25.39 -49.44
N LEU A 45 -15.34 -26.06 -49.38
CA LEU A 45 -14.01 -25.48 -49.46
C LEU A 45 -13.70 -25.14 -50.91
N SER A 46 -13.07 -24.00 -51.16
CA SER A 46 -12.18 -23.79 -52.32
C SER A 46 -11.13 -22.74 -51.97
N PHE A 47 -9.88 -23.21 -51.93
CA PHE A 47 -8.66 -22.42 -51.76
C PHE A 47 -8.42 -21.58 -53.03
N VAL A 48 -8.17 -20.27 -52.87
CA VAL A 48 -7.55 -19.43 -53.89
C VAL A 48 -6.29 -18.82 -53.28
N GLN A 49 -5.14 -19.22 -53.82
CA GLN A 49 -3.81 -18.81 -53.42
C GLN A 49 -3.37 -17.66 -54.34
N LEU A 50 -3.25 -16.44 -53.80
CA LEU A 50 -2.76 -15.26 -54.51
C LEU A 50 -1.24 -15.12 -54.29
N ILE A 51 -0.50 -15.10 -55.39
CA ILE A 51 0.95 -14.85 -55.44
C ILE A 51 1.19 -13.33 -55.36
N PRO A 52 2.06 -12.82 -54.47
CA PRO A 52 2.40 -11.40 -54.45
C PRO A 52 3.44 -11.03 -55.54
N PRO A 53 3.42 -9.80 -56.08
CA PRO A 53 4.34 -9.37 -57.12
C PRO A 53 5.73 -9.02 -56.57
N GLN A 54 6.75 -9.32 -57.37
CA GLN A 54 8.18 -9.02 -57.15
C GLN A 54 8.46 -7.50 -57.08
N PRO A 55 9.41 -7.02 -56.27
CA PRO A 55 9.83 -5.62 -56.26
C PRO A 55 10.91 -5.32 -57.34
N PRO A 56 11.01 -4.08 -57.84
CA PRO A 56 12.02 -3.68 -58.83
C PRO A 56 13.40 -3.40 -58.18
N PRO A 57 14.50 -3.37 -58.98
CA PRO A 57 15.86 -3.34 -58.45
C PRO A 57 16.30 -1.92 -58.02
N PHE A 58 17.01 -1.84 -56.89
CA PHE A 58 17.70 -0.63 -56.42
C PHE A 58 18.98 -0.35 -57.22
N PRO A 59 19.37 0.93 -57.45
CA PRO A 59 20.72 1.29 -57.84
C PRO A 59 21.61 1.50 -56.61
N SER A 60 22.86 1.08 -56.78
CA SER A 60 24.02 1.24 -55.90
C SER A 60 24.34 2.70 -55.54
N LEU A 61 24.65 2.98 -54.26
CA LEU A 61 25.67 3.95 -53.84
C LEU A 61 25.94 3.87 -52.32
N LEU A 62 27.24 3.84 -52.00
CA LEU A 62 27.93 4.28 -50.77
C LEU A 62 27.88 3.38 -49.52
N CYS A 63 29.03 2.72 -49.32
CA CYS A 63 29.54 2.16 -48.07
C CYS A 63 29.50 3.19 -46.93
N LEU A 64 28.75 2.90 -45.87
CA LEU A 64 28.91 3.47 -44.54
C LEU A 64 29.22 2.33 -43.55
N PRO A 65 30.01 2.58 -42.50
CA PRO A 65 30.75 1.53 -41.81
C PRO A 65 29.90 0.72 -40.82
N LEU A 66 30.12 -0.60 -40.84
CA LEU A 66 29.48 -1.73 -40.11
C LEU A 66 29.48 -1.66 -38.55
N TRP A 67 29.68 -0.50 -37.93
CA TRP A 67 29.66 -0.37 -36.46
C TRP A 67 28.31 0.11 -35.91
N GLU A 68 27.43 0.66 -36.75
CA GLU A 68 26.15 1.26 -36.33
C GLU A 68 24.98 0.25 -36.29
N GLU A 69 25.02 -0.81 -37.10
CA GLU A 69 23.98 -1.86 -37.10
C GLU A 69 23.97 -2.73 -35.83
N ARG A 70 25.11 -2.85 -35.14
CA ARG A 70 25.17 -3.53 -33.83
C ARG A 70 24.56 -2.71 -32.70
N ALA A 71 24.53 -1.38 -32.81
CA ALA A 71 23.86 -0.52 -31.83
C ALA A 71 22.33 -0.53 -32.04
N ILE A 72 21.88 -0.57 -33.30
CA ILE A 72 20.45 -0.55 -33.66
C ILE A 72 19.78 -1.91 -33.39
N THR A 73 20.51 -3.03 -33.52
CA THR A 73 19.98 -4.36 -33.17
C THR A 73 19.90 -4.63 -31.65
N MET A 74 20.69 -3.93 -30.82
CA MET A 74 20.53 -3.99 -29.35
C MET A 74 19.46 -3.02 -28.82
N ALA A 75 19.18 -1.93 -29.52
CA ALA A 75 18.10 -0.99 -29.17
C ALA A 75 16.69 -1.61 -29.34
N SER A 76 16.54 -2.60 -30.22
CA SER A 76 15.25 -3.22 -30.56
C SER A 76 14.72 -4.26 -29.54
N LEU A 77 15.39 -4.44 -28.39
CA LEU A 77 14.97 -5.36 -27.31
C LEU A 77 14.52 -4.64 -26.03
N ARG A 78 14.50 -3.31 -26.00
CA ARG A 78 14.05 -2.54 -24.83
C ARG A 78 12.53 -2.50 -24.81
N GLY A 79 11.91 -3.39 -24.03
CA GLY A 79 10.49 -3.31 -23.76
C GLY A 79 10.17 -2.03 -23.01
N GLN A 80 9.22 -1.24 -23.51
CA GLN A 80 8.69 -0.09 -22.79
C GLN A 80 7.84 -0.56 -21.61
N VAL A 81 7.87 0.23 -20.55
CA VAL A 81 7.12 0.02 -19.31
C VAL A 81 6.08 1.13 -19.20
N HIS A 82 4.82 0.75 -18.99
CA HIS A 82 3.71 1.70 -19.01
C HIS A 82 3.11 1.99 -17.64
N THR A 83 3.26 1.09 -16.68
CA THR A 83 2.67 1.25 -15.34
C THR A 83 3.69 0.95 -14.25
N PRO A 84 3.56 1.57 -13.05
CA PRO A 84 4.43 1.26 -11.93
C PRO A 84 4.32 -0.22 -11.53
N GLY A 85 3.12 -0.80 -11.62
CA GLY A 85 2.89 -2.22 -11.39
C GLY A 85 3.74 -3.11 -12.29
N GLU A 86 3.85 -2.78 -13.58
CA GLU A 86 4.69 -3.48 -14.56
C GLU A 86 6.18 -3.35 -14.23
N ALA A 87 6.63 -2.13 -13.94
CA ALA A 87 8.01 -1.81 -13.59
C ALA A 87 8.48 -2.63 -12.38
N ILE A 88 7.66 -2.60 -11.32
CA ILE A 88 7.95 -3.24 -10.04
C ILE A 88 7.86 -4.76 -10.18
N ALA A 89 6.85 -5.29 -10.86
CA ALA A 89 6.72 -6.73 -11.10
C ALA A 89 7.93 -7.28 -11.86
N ARG A 90 8.46 -6.51 -12.83
CA ARG A 90 9.69 -6.87 -13.55
C ARG A 90 10.89 -6.98 -12.62
N ILE A 91 11.13 -5.97 -11.78
CA ILE A 91 12.27 -5.98 -10.86
C ILE A 91 12.13 -7.09 -9.82
N ALA A 92 10.94 -7.27 -9.23
CA ALA A 92 10.66 -8.35 -8.29
C ALA A 92 10.95 -9.73 -8.89
N TYR A 93 10.56 -9.94 -10.16
CA TYR A 93 10.86 -11.17 -10.90
C TYR A 93 12.37 -11.37 -11.12
N LEU A 94 13.11 -10.32 -11.49
CA LEU A 94 14.56 -10.41 -11.73
C LEU A 94 15.38 -10.62 -10.45
N ALA A 95 14.91 -10.09 -9.31
CA ALA A 95 15.68 -10.01 -8.07
C ALA A 95 15.33 -11.10 -7.03
N SER A 96 14.37 -11.98 -7.30
CA SER A 96 13.88 -12.98 -6.33
C SER A 96 13.99 -14.42 -6.82
N ASP A 97 14.13 -15.37 -5.89
CA ASP A 97 13.91 -16.81 -6.15
C ASP A 97 12.42 -17.14 -6.12
N VAL A 98 11.68 -16.51 -5.19
CA VAL A 98 10.25 -16.73 -4.98
C VAL A 98 9.53 -15.40 -4.94
N VAL A 99 8.45 -15.27 -5.71
CA VAL A 99 7.57 -14.10 -5.70
C VAL A 99 6.19 -14.52 -5.18
N VAL A 100 5.79 -13.98 -4.03
CA VAL A 100 4.45 -14.18 -3.47
C VAL A 100 3.52 -13.13 -4.05
N SER A 101 2.69 -13.54 -5.00
CA SER A 101 1.71 -12.68 -5.67
C SER A 101 0.39 -12.68 -4.93
N VAL A 102 0.13 -11.65 -4.13
CA VAL A 102 -1.13 -11.49 -3.41
C VAL A 102 -2.21 -11.00 -4.37
N GLN A 103 -3.35 -11.69 -4.37
CA GLN A 103 -4.46 -11.45 -5.29
C GLN A 103 -5.78 -11.25 -4.52
N PRO A 104 -6.68 -10.40 -5.04
CA PRO A 104 -8.06 -10.29 -4.58
C PRO A 104 -8.76 -11.65 -4.39
N SER A 105 -9.68 -11.75 -3.43
CA SER A 105 -10.44 -12.98 -3.21
C SER A 105 -11.34 -13.32 -4.39
N GLN A 106 -11.99 -12.28 -4.96
CA GLN A 106 -12.67 -12.35 -6.26
C GLN A 106 -11.58 -12.56 -7.31
N ALA A 107 -11.79 -13.44 -8.30
CA ALA A 107 -10.76 -13.90 -9.25
C ALA A 107 -10.21 -12.84 -10.23
N ASN A 108 -10.20 -11.57 -9.82
CA ASN A 108 -9.60 -10.45 -10.52
C ASN A 108 -8.09 -10.42 -10.28
N ASP A 109 -7.38 -9.90 -11.27
CA ASP A 109 -5.95 -9.64 -11.15
C ASP A 109 -5.67 -8.45 -10.22
N SER A 110 -4.55 -8.53 -9.51
CA SER A 110 -3.96 -7.37 -8.84
C SER A 110 -3.13 -6.55 -9.83
N GLU A 111 -2.72 -5.36 -9.39
CA GLU A 111 -1.81 -4.46 -10.11
C GLU A 111 -0.55 -5.16 -10.66
N PHE A 112 -0.11 -6.26 -10.03
CA PHE A 112 1.10 -6.99 -10.40
C PHE A 112 0.83 -8.35 -11.06
N SER A 113 -0.29 -9.03 -10.73
CA SER A 113 -0.45 -10.45 -11.04
C SER A 113 -0.52 -10.74 -12.53
N SER A 114 -1.12 -9.86 -13.32
CA SER A 114 -1.20 -10.00 -14.78
C SER A 114 0.21 -9.97 -15.43
N HIS A 115 1.08 -9.08 -14.96
CA HIS A 115 2.46 -8.96 -15.42
C HIS A 115 3.31 -10.16 -14.98
N LEU A 116 3.16 -10.59 -13.73
CA LEU A 116 3.86 -11.77 -13.19
C LEU A 116 3.48 -13.05 -13.96
N LYS A 117 2.18 -13.27 -14.24
CA LYS A 117 1.71 -14.39 -15.09
C LYS A 117 2.32 -14.34 -16.49
N ARG A 118 2.45 -13.14 -17.06
CA ARG A 118 3.09 -12.94 -18.38
C ARG A 118 4.57 -13.30 -18.35
N TYR A 119 5.30 -12.92 -17.30
CA TYR A 119 6.72 -13.27 -17.15
C TYR A 119 6.93 -14.78 -16.93
N GLU A 120 6.09 -15.41 -16.12
CA GLU A 120 6.09 -16.85 -15.91
C GLU A 120 5.82 -17.62 -17.21
N ALA A 121 4.80 -17.22 -17.97
CA ALA A 121 4.46 -17.87 -19.25
C ALA A 121 5.60 -17.80 -20.28
N ARG A 122 6.38 -16.70 -20.27
CA ARG A 122 7.56 -16.53 -21.13
C ARG A 122 8.79 -17.29 -20.65
N LYS A 123 8.79 -17.82 -19.41
CA LYS A 123 9.93 -18.48 -18.76
C LYS A 123 11.21 -17.63 -18.84
N GLY A 124 11.07 -16.34 -18.55
CA GLY A 124 12.20 -15.41 -18.52
C GLY A 124 13.23 -15.82 -17.47
N LYS A 125 14.52 -15.63 -17.76
CA LYS A 125 15.57 -15.88 -16.77
C LYS A 125 15.61 -14.73 -15.77
N SER A 126 15.53 -15.05 -14.48
CA SER A 126 15.87 -14.16 -13.39
C SER A 126 17.39 -14.09 -13.20
N LEU A 127 17.85 -13.02 -12.57
CA LEU A 127 19.26 -12.82 -12.28
C LEU A 127 19.71 -13.62 -11.06
N VAL A 128 18.80 -13.84 -10.11
CA VAL A 128 19.14 -14.39 -8.80
C VAL A 128 18.66 -15.84 -8.62
N ALA A 129 17.58 -16.22 -9.30
CA ALA A 129 16.95 -17.54 -9.14
C ALA A 129 17.94 -18.71 -9.33
N LYS A 130 18.02 -19.62 -8.35
CA LYS A 130 18.82 -20.87 -8.44
C LYS A 130 18.09 -22.06 -9.07
N GLY A 131 16.78 -21.95 -9.30
CA GLY A 131 15.95 -23.04 -9.80
C GLY A 131 16.29 -23.51 -11.24
N PRO A 132 15.68 -24.60 -11.71
CA PRO A 132 15.88 -25.10 -13.06
C PRO A 132 15.54 -24.03 -14.09
N GLY A 133 16.52 -23.68 -14.94
CA GLY A 133 16.34 -22.61 -15.94
C GLY A 133 16.44 -21.19 -15.40
N ALA A 134 16.84 -20.99 -14.14
CA ALA A 134 16.92 -19.69 -13.46
C ALA A 134 15.60 -18.91 -13.52
N VAL A 135 14.47 -19.61 -13.39
CA VAL A 135 13.13 -19.01 -13.38
C VAL A 135 12.65 -18.92 -11.92
N PRO A 136 12.15 -17.76 -11.46
CA PRO A 136 11.54 -17.62 -10.14
C PRO A 136 10.24 -18.42 -9.99
N GLU A 137 9.98 -18.91 -8.79
CA GLU A 137 8.71 -19.54 -8.44
C GLU A 137 7.67 -18.46 -8.08
N ILE A 138 6.59 -18.34 -8.85
CA ILE A 138 5.50 -17.40 -8.56
C ILE A 138 4.38 -18.14 -7.82
N HIS A 139 4.11 -17.71 -6.59
CA HIS A 139 3.05 -18.28 -5.76
C HIS A 139 1.90 -17.29 -5.63
N ALA A 140 0.76 -17.62 -6.25
CA ALA A 140 -0.46 -16.84 -6.11
C ALA A 140 -1.15 -17.14 -4.78
N VAL A 141 -1.26 -16.14 -3.90
CA VAL A 141 -1.93 -16.25 -2.59
C VAL A 141 -3.12 -15.29 -2.55
N ARG A 142 -4.27 -15.75 -2.04
CA ARG A 142 -5.49 -14.94 -1.93
C ARG A 142 -5.62 -14.35 -0.53
N HIS A 143 -6.40 -13.28 -0.38
CA HIS A 143 -6.64 -12.62 0.93
C HIS A 143 -7.47 -13.45 1.94
N ASN A 144 -7.81 -14.71 1.64
CA ASN A 144 -8.56 -15.57 2.57
C ASN A 144 -7.70 -16.10 3.72
N ALA A 145 -6.38 -16.08 3.58
CA ALA A 145 -5.41 -16.36 4.62
C ALA A 145 -4.37 -15.23 4.66
N ASP A 146 -3.58 -15.15 5.74
CA ASP A 146 -2.48 -14.19 5.81
C ASP A 146 -1.40 -14.56 4.77
N PRO A 147 -1.19 -13.72 3.74
CA PRO A 147 -0.23 -14.05 2.69
C PRO A 147 1.23 -13.97 3.16
N LEU A 148 1.53 -13.21 4.22
CA LEU A 148 2.89 -13.09 4.72
C LEU A 148 3.37 -14.36 5.45
N LEU A 149 2.44 -15.22 5.88
CA LEU A 149 2.79 -16.51 6.46
C LEU A 149 3.56 -17.41 5.48
N PHE A 150 3.23 -17.33 4.18
CA PHE A 150 3.89 -18.13 3.15
C PHE A 150 5.37 -17.77 2.97
N VAL A 151 5.78 -16.56 3.36
CA VAL A 151 7.14 -16.05 3.18
C VAL A 151 8.16 -16.80 4.05
N PHE A 152 7.75 -17.30 5.23
CA PHE A 152 8.68 -17.90 6.20
C PHE A 152 9.37 -19.17 5.70
N ALA A 153 8.66 -20.03 4.97
CA ALA A 153 9.24 -21.28 4.48
C ALA A 153 10.38 -21.05 3.46
N PRO A 154 10.19 -20.29 2.36
CA PRO A 154 11.24 -20.04 1.39
C PRO A 154 12.39 -19.18 1.95
N ILE A 155 12.11 -18.15 2.77
CA ILE A 155 13.18 -17.28 3.30
C ILE A 155 14.12 -18.03 4.26
N ARG A 156 13.58 -18.96 5.07
CA ARG A 156 14.37 -19.84 5.95
C ARG A 156 15.12 -20.92 5.19
N ALA A 157 14.63 -21.31 4.02
CA ALA A 157 15.37 -22.18 3.11
C ALA A 157 16.53 -21.46 2.38
N GLY A 158 16.81 -20.19 2.71
CA GLY A 158 17.83 -19.39 2.05
C GLY A 158 17.43 -18.91 0.65
N LYS A 159 16.15 -18.92 0.30
CA LYS A 159 15.65 -18.32 -0.95
C LYS A 159 15.39 -16.83 -0.74
N LEU A 160 15.68 -16.00 -1.73
CA LEU A 160 15.26 -14.60 -1.74
C LEU A 160 13.78 -14.49 -2.08
N VAL A 161 13.03 -13.77 -1.25
CA VAL A 161 11.58 -13.69 -1.35
C VAL A 161 11.14 -12.23 -1.49
N SER A 162 10.32 -11.98 -2.50
CA SER A 162 9.54 -10.74 -2.61
C SER A 162 8.05 -11.02 -2.54
N VAL A 163 7.29 -10.03 -2.08
CA VAL A 163 5.83 -10.09 -1.98
C VAL A 163 5.26 -8.90 -2.75
N THR A 164 4.31 -9.15 -3.66
CA THR A 164 3.56 -8.08 -4.32
C THR A 164 2.14 -8.06 -3.79
N THR A 165 1.71 -6.97 -3.15
CA THR A 165 0.43 -6.89 -2.44
C THR A 165 -0.17 -5.49 -2.49
N SER A 166 -1.37 -5.34 -1.96
CA SER A 166 -2.04 -4.05 -1.74
C SER A 166 -1.91 -3.60 -0.28
N SER A 167 -2.15 -2.31 -0.02
CA SER A 167 -2.11 -1.74 1.32
C SER A 167 -3.10 -2.37 2.31
N THR A 168 -4.17 -3.01 1.81
CA THR A 168 -5.19 -3.67 2.64
C THR A 168 -4.69 -4.90 3.39
N THR A 169 -3.59 -5.50 2.92
CA THR A 169 -2.98 -6.69 3.52
C THR A 169 -2.12 -6.37 4.75
N LEU A 170 -1.54 -5.17 4.81
CA LEU A 170 -0.48 -4.85 5.78
C LEU A 170 -0.94 -4.93 7.24
N VAL A 171 -2.09 -4.30 7.56
CA VAL A 171 -2.58 -4.23 8.93
C VAL A 171 -3.04 -5.61 9.46
N PRO A 172 -3.80 -6.42 8.70
CA PRO A 172 -4.11 -7.79 9.10
C PRO A 172 -2.87 -8.66 9.36
N SER A 173 -1.79 -8.44 8.62
CA SER A 173 -0.56 -9.24 8.72
C SER A 173 0.49 -8.67 9.69
N ILE A 174 0.11 -7.77 10.61
CA ILE A 174 1.04 -7.06 11.49
C ILE A 174 1.90 -8.00 12.35
N THR A 175 1.34 -9.12 12.80
CA THR A 175 2.04 -10.13 13.62
C THR A 175 3.22 -10.75 12.87
N HIS A 176 3.04 -11.04 11.58
CA HIS A 176 4.10 -11.57 10.73
C HIS A 176 5.09 -10.48 10.28
N LEU A 177 4.63 -9.24 10.11
CA LEU A 177 5.50 -8.11 9.76
C LEU A 177 6.64 -7.93 10.76
N TYR A 178 6.36 -7.93 12.08
CA TYR A 178 7.42 -7.76 13.09
C TYR A 178 8.52 -8.82 13.00
N LYS A 179 8.16 -10.07 12.70
CA LYS A 179 9.12 -11.17 12.56
C LYS A 179 9.91 -11.08 11.25
N LEU A 180 9.22 -10.75 10.16
CA LEU A 180 9.83 -10.64 8.83
C LEU A 180 10.74 -9.42 8.66
N ALA A 181 10.63 -8.41 9.53
CA ALA A 181 11.49 -7.22 9.50
C ALA A 181 13.00 -7.53 9.63
N ASN A 182 13.34 -8.67 10.25
CA ASN A 182 14.72 -9.13 10.46
C ASN A 182 15.22 -10.09 9.36
N PHE A 183 14.48 -10.21 8.25
CA PHE A 183 14.88 -10.97 7.08
C PHE A 183 14.99 -10.06 5.85
N PRO A 184 15.85 -10.38 4.87
CA PRO A 184 15.99 -9.63 3.63
C PRO A 184 14.81 -9.90 2.67
N VAL A 185 13.60 -9.53 3.11
CA VAL A 185 12.35 -9.66 2.36
C VAL A 185 11.94 -8.31 1.82
N VAL A 186 11.48 -8.26 0.58
CA VAL A 186 10.94 -7.05 -0.03
C VAL A 186 9.43 -7.18 -0.21
N ILE A 187 8.67 -6.21 0.29
CA ILE A 187 7.22 -6.13 0.07
C ILE A 187 6.92 -4.91 -0.80
N HIS A 188 6.42 -5.16 -1.99
CA HIS A 188 5.89 -4.14 -2.89
C HIS A 188 4.40 -3.93 -2.64
N VAL A 189 4.02 -2.69 -2.34
CA VAL A 189 2.67 -2.33 -1.90
C VAL A 189 2.07 -1.30 -2.85
N SER A 190 1.03 -1.69 -3.57
CA SER A 190 0.14 -0.74 -4.25
C SER A 190 -0.85 -0.15 -3.24
N LEU A 191 -0.85 1.17 -3.07
CA LEU A 191 -1.80 1.84 -2.19
C LEU A 191 -3.21 1.82 -2.80
N GLN A 192 -4.18 1.42 -1.99
CA GLN A 192 -5.58 1.33 -2.38
C GLN A 192 -6.46 2.32 -1.61
N PRO A 193 -7.60 2.77 -2.19
CA PRO A 193 -8.02 2.57 -3.59
C PRO A 193 -7.09 3.23 -4.62
N ALA A 194 -6.90 2.64 -5.80
CA ALA A 194 -5.90 3.11 -6.78
C ALA A 194 -6.03 4.59 -7.17
N GLY A 195 -7.25 5.08 -7.41
CA GLY A 195 -7.49 6.48 -7.82
C GLY A 195 -7.49 7.51 -6.69
N PHE A 196 -7.60 7.08 -5.43
CA PHE A 196 -7.46 7.95 -4.27
C PHE A 196 -6.86 7.17 -3.09
N PRO A 197 -5.53 7.01 -3.10
CA PRO A 197 -4.85 6.08 -2.21
C PRO A 197 -4.93 6.52 -0.76
N ASP A 198 -4.95 5.55 0.15
CA ASP A 198 -4.90 5.80 1.59
C ASP A 198 -3.55 5.38 2.19
N TYR A 199 -2.85 6.35 2.80
CA TYR A 199 -1.55 6.14 3.44
C TYR A 199 -1.69 5.68 4.91
N SER A 200 -2.93 5.54 5.41
CA SER A 200 -3.20 5.09 6.79
C SER A 200 -2.58 3.73 7.12
N ALA A 201 -2.59 2.78 6.16
CA ALA A 201 -2.01 1.46 6.39
C ALA A 201 -0.49 1.51 6.59
N ILE A 202 0.22 2.32 5.78
CA ILE A 202 1.68 2.51 5.87
C ILE A 202 2.05 3.13 7.22
N THR A 203 1.30 4.16 7.63
CA THR A 203 1.57 4.84 8.91
C THR A 203 1.23 3.98 10.12
N ALA A 204 0.24 3.10 10.03
CA ALA A 204 -0.14 2.18 11.11
C ALA A 204 0.95 1.16 11.46
N ILE A 205 1.77 0.75 10.47
CA ILE A 205 2.85 -0.23 10.65
C ILE A 205 4.24 0.42 10.71
N ARG A 206 4.32 1.74 10.86
CA ARG A 206 5.60 2.50 10.81
C ARG A 206 6.61 2.11 11.90
N ASN A 207 6.16 1.45 12.96
CA ASN A 207 6.97 0.96 14.07
C ASN A 207 7.31 -0.54 13.97
N ALA A 208 6.97 -1.21 12.86
CA ALA A 208 7.19 -2.64 12.68
C ALA A 208 8.67 -3.03 12.41
N GLY A 209 9.60 -2.07 12.43
CA GLY A 209 11.03 -2.32 12.21
C GLY A 209 11.47 -2.40 10.74
N TRP A 210 10.55 -2.17 9.80
CA TRP A 210 10.82 -2.17 8.36
C TRP A 210 11.44 -0.87 7.88
N THR A 211 12.22 -0.98 6.80
CA THR A 211 12.64 0.19 6.00
C THR A 211 11.57 0.49 4.96
N PHE A 212 11.17 1.75 4.82
CA PHE A 212 10.08 2.17 3.93
C PHE A 212 10.59 3.09 2.83
N LEU A 213 10.43 2.66 1.58
CA LEU A 213 10.71 3.42 0.38
C LEU A 213 9.41 3.82 -0.32
N GLN A 214 9.32 5.06 -0.74
CA GLN A 214 8.19 5.63 -1.48
C GLN A 214 8.64 6.05 -2.87
N SER A 215 7.90 5.66 -3.90
CA SER A 215 8.01 6.23 -5.25
C SER A 215 6.77 7.05 -5.60
N GLU A 216 7.00 8.18 -6.28
CA GLU A 216 5.92 9.07 -6.74
C GLU A 216 5.77 9.13 -8.26
N SER A 217 6.73 8.60 -9.03
CA SER A 217 6.67 8.49 -10.50
C SER A 217 6.93 7.07 -11.00
N LEU A 218 6.58 6.81 -12.25
CA LEU A 218 6.83 5.56 -12.97
C LEU A 218 8.34 5.21 -13.00
N GLN A 219 9.20 6.19 -13.25
CA GLN A 219 10.65 6.00 -13.22
C GLN A 219 11.16 5.70 -11.81
N GLU A 220 10.67 6.43 -10.81
CA GLU A 220 11.00 6.15 -9.40
C GLU A 220 10.52 4.75 -8.98
N ALA A 221 9.36 4.29 -9.45
CA ALA A 221 8.86 2.97 -9.15
C ALA A 221 9.82 1.87 -9.63
N GLN A 222 10.42 2.04 -10.82
CA GLN A 222 11.44 1.14 -11.35
C GLN A 222 12.73 1.16 -10.51
N ASP A 223 13.29 2.35 -10.27
CA ASP A 223 14.59 2.51 -9.60
C ASP A 223 14.55 2.23 -8.09
N LEU A 224 13.45 2.60 -7.42
CA LEU A 224 13.29 2.35 -5.99
C LEU A 224 12.86 0.91 -5.69
N ALA A 225 12.24 0.20 -6.64
CA ALA A 225 12.08 -1.25 -6.52
C ALA A 225 13.43 -1.97 -6.57
N LEU A 226 14.34 -1.51 -7.43
CA LEU A 226 15.71 -2.04 -7.50
C LEU A 226 16.48 -1.70 -6.22
N THR A 227 16.35 -0.45 -5.76
CA THR A 227 16.93 0.00 -4.48
C THR A 227 16.43 -0.87 -3.32
N ALA A 228 15.13 -1.20 -3.28
CA ALA A 228 14.55 -1.99 -2.19
C ALA A 228 15.19 -3.38 -2.08
N HIS A 229 15.42 -4.07 -3.20
CA HIS A 229 16.07 -5.38 -3.21
C HIS A 229 17.55 -5.29 -2.85
N ALA A 230 18.29 -4.35 -3.43
CA ALA A 230 19.70 -4.15 -3.09
C ALA A 230 19.87 -3.79 -1.60
N LEU A 231 18.98 -2.96 -1.06
CA LEU A 231 19.00 -2.55 0.34
C LEU A 231 18.64 -3.70 1.28
N ALA A 232 17.63 -4.51 0.95
CA ALA A 232 17.28 -5.70 1.74
C ALA A 232 18.46 -6.68 1.82
N LEU A 233 19.14 -6.91 0.68
CA LEU A 233 20.32 -7.78 0.60
C LEU A 233 21.48 -7.28 1.46
N ARG A 234 21.85 -6.00 1.35
CA ARG A 234 22.99 -5.43 2.08
C ARG A 234 22.71 -5.28 3.57
N SER A 235 21.49 -4.86 3.93
CA SER A 235 21.12 -4.63 5.33
C SER A 235 20.67 -5.89 6.07
N GLY A 236 20.26 -6.95 5.35
CA GLY A 236 19.61 -8.10 5.95
C GLY A 236 18.23 -7.80 6.57
N LYS A 237 17.71 -6.58 6.39
CA LYS A 237 16.43 -6.12 6.93
C LYS A 237 15.32 -6.13 5.88
N GLY A 238 14.08 -6.21 6.35
CA GLY A 238 12.90 -6.12 5.53
C GLY A 238 12.73 -4.71 4.96
N VAL A 239 12.38 -4.63 3.67
CA VAL A 239 12.08 -3.37 2.99
C VAL A 239 10.66 -3.40 2.43
N ILE A 240 9.87 -2.37 2.75
CA ILE A 240 8.58 -2.10 2.13
C ILE A 240 8.78 -1.00 1.10
N HIS A 241 8.52 -1.29 -0.17
CA HIS A 241 8.44 -0.30 -1.22
C HIS A 241 6.97 -0.07 -1.57
N PHE A 242 6.47 1.14 -1.39
CA PHE A 242 5.08 1.47 -1.66
C PHE A 242 4.95 2.62 -2.65
N PHE A 243 3.84 2.61 -3.39
CA PHE A 243 3.54 3.63 -4.39
C PHE A 243 2.03 3.80 -4.55
N ALA A 244 1.66 4.96 -5.10
CA ALA A 244 0.30 5.30 -5.48
C ALA A 244 0.20 5.32 -7.01
N THR A 245 -0.69 4.50 -7.59
CA THR A 245 -0.91 4.51 -9.05
C THR A 245 -1.35 5.89 -9.54
N ALA A 246 -2.26 6.56 -8.81
CA ALA A 246 -2.72 7.91 -9.12
C ALA A 246 -1.61 8.98 -9.21
N SER A 247 -0.42 8.74 -8.64
CA SER A 247 0.70 9.69 -8.73
C SER A 247 1.43 9.64 -10.08
N SER A 248 1.27 8.56 -10.85
CA SER A 248 1.94 8.32 -12.12
C SER A 248 0.97 8.21 -13.31
N ASP A 249 -0.31 8.55 -13.14
CA ASP A 249 -1.32 8.43 -14.19
C ASP A 249 -1.00 9.29 -15.43
N ASP A 250 -0.28 10.41 -15.21
CA ASP A 250 0.13 11.36 -16.25
C ASP A 250 1.57 11.10 -16.78
N ASP A 251 2.25 10.05 -16.30
CA ASP A 251 3.64 9.76 -16.70
C ASP A 251 3.74 9.16 -18.11
N GLU A 252 4.76 9.58 -18.86
CA GLU A 252 5.09 8.97 -20.15
C GLU A 252 5.72 7.58 -19.96
N PRO A 253 5.48 6.63 -20.89
CA PRO A 253 6.13 5.32 -20.84
C PRO A 253 7.65 5.44 -20.82
N ILE A 254 8.28 4.63 -19.97
CA ILE A 254 9.74 4.62 -19.79
C ILE A 254 10.36 3.39 -20.43
N ASP A 255 11.67 3.45 -20.68
CA ASP A 255 12.43 2.27 -21.05
C ASP A 255 12.64 1.36 -19.83
N ALA A 256 12.50 0.04 -20.01
CA ALA A 256 12.88 -0.92 -18.99
C ALA A 256 14.40 -0.84 -18.71
N GLU A 257 14.79 -0.84 -17.42
CA GLU A 257 16.22 -0.82 -17.07
C GLU A 257 16.99 -1.97 -17.71
N ASP A 258 18.20 -1.67 -18.16
CA ASP A 258 19.11 -2.68 -18.68
C ASP A 258 19.39 -3.75 -17.61
N ILE A 259 19.41 -5.01 -18.05
CA ILE A 259 19.69 -6.16 -17.20
C ILE A 259 21.08 -6.03 -16.55
N ASP A 260 22.04 -5.42 -17.23
CA ASP A 260 23.38 -5.19 -16.71
C ASP A 260 23.38 -4.17 -15.57
N VAL A 261 22.58 -3.11 -15.68
CA VAL A 261 22.37 -2.13 -14.60
C VAL A 261 21.73 -2.80 -13.38
N VAL A 262 20.66 -3.58 -13.59
CA VAL A 262 20.00 -4.33 -12.52
C VAL A 262 20.99 -5.28 -11.82
N ARG A 263 21.84 -5.98 -12.60
CA ARG A 263 22.86 -6.90 -12.08
C ARG A 263 23.87 -6.20 -11.19
N GLU A 264 24.39 -5.05 -11.63
CA GLU A 264 25.44 -4.31 -10.93
C GLU A 264 24.92 -3.64 -9.65
N VAL A 265 23.67 -3.18 -9.64
CA VAL A 265 23.06 -2.56 -8.46
C VAL A 265 22.68 -3.59 -7.40
N LEU A 266 22.13 -4.75 -7.80
CA LEU A 266 21.73 -5.81 -6.86
C LEU A 266 22.89 -6.43 -6.09
N ASP A 267 24.12 -6.34 -6.63
CA ASP A 267 25.31 -7.02 -6.11
C ASP A 267 25.06 -8.53 -5.89
N LEU A 268 25.19 -9.29 -6.98
CA LEU A 268 24.90 -10.72 -6.98
C LEU A 268 25.74 -11.51 -5.98
N ASP A 269 26.93 -11.06 -5.60
CA ASP A 269 27.78 -11.76 -4.65
C ASP A 269 27.16 -11.77 -3.25
N THR A 270 26.58 -10.64 -2.83
CA THR A 270 25.82 -10.53 -1.58
C THR A 270 24.58 -11.43 -1.61
N ALA A 271 23.88 -11.49 -2.74
CA ALA A 271 22.77 -12.43 -2.92
C ALA A 271 23.23 -13.90 -2.80
N ARG A 272 24.36 -14.27 -3.41
CA ARG A 272 24.90 -15.64 -3.34
C ARG A 272 25.34 -16.01 -1.92
N ARG A 273 25.92 -15.07 -1.17
CA ARG A 273 26.28 -15.27 0.26
C ARG A 273 25.05 -15.61 1.08
N PHE A 274 23.98 -14.80 0.98
CA PHE A 274 22.73 -15.08 1.70
C PHE A 274 22.13 -16.44 1.33
N GLN A 275 22.08 -16.76 0.03
CA GLN A 275 21.56 -18.05 -0.43
C GLN A 275 22.45 -19.25 -0.09
N SER A 276 23.65 -19.03 0.44
CA SER A 276 24.56 -20.09 0.92
C SER A 276 24.51 -20.26 2.44
N SER A 277 24.13 -19.19 3.17
CA SER A 277 24.01 -19.17 4.62
C SER A 277 22.64 -19.69 5.10
N ALA A 278 22.13 -20.77 4.50
CA ALA A 278 20.81 -21.30 4.84
C ALA A 278 20.79 -21.80 6.30
N ASP A 279 20.19 -21.02 7.20
CA ASP A 279 19.97 -21.41 8.58
C ASP A 279 18.75 -22.34 8.65
N ALA A 280 18.99 -23.61 8.94
CA ALA A 280 17.94 -24.60 9.18
C ALA A 280 17.25 -24.35 10.55
N GLY A 281 16.51 -23.25 10.67
CA GLY A 281 15.71 -22.92 11.84
C GLY A 281 14.52 -23.88 12.03
N SER A 282 14.18 -24.20 13.28
CA SER A 282 13.15 -25.19 13.63
C SER A 282 11.73 -24.62 13.59
N GLY A 283 10.96 -24.90 12.53
CA GLY A 283 9.51 -24.71 12.50
C GLY A 283 9.02 -23.25 12.48
N ILE A 284 7.81 -23.01 11.95
CA ILE A 284 7.24 -21.67 11.66
C ILE A 284 7.15 -20.75 12.91
N TYR A 285 7.10 -21.33 14.11
CA TYR A 285 6.88 -20.61 15.36
C TYR A 285 8.12 -20.41 16.25
N ALA A 286 9.29 -20.94 15.90
CA ALA A 286 10.50 -20.67 16.67
C ALA A 286 10.88 -19.19 16.57
N ASP A 287 11.10 -18.57 17.72
CA ASP A 287 11.77 -17.28 17.83
C ASP A 287 13.27 -17.54 17.67
N ASP A 288 13.77 -17.40 16.45
CA ASP A 288 15.16 -17.72 16.13
C ASP A 288 16.14 -16.65 16.65
N GLY A 289 15.65 -15.58 17.31
CA GLY A 289 16.50 -14.50 17.85
C GLY A 289 17.32 -13.77 16.78
N ARG A 290 16.96 -13.91 15.50
CA ARG A 290 17.73 -13.39 14.36
C ARG A 290 17.79 -11.88 14.42
N LEU A 291 19.01 -11.36 14.62
CA LEU A 291 19.30 -9.95 14.45
C LEU A 291 20.02 -9.74 13.11
N PRO A 292 19.59 -8.77 12.29
CA PRO A 292 20.27 -8.46 11.05
C PRO A 292 21.67 -7.91 11.36
N VAL A 293 22.67 -8.52 10.73
CA VAL A 293 24.08 -8.17 10.85
C VAL A 293 24.52 -7.44 9.58
N ALA A 294 25.27 -6.36 9.74
CA ALA A 294 25.86 -5.62 8.62
C ALA A 294 26.75 -6.54 7.76
N SER A 295 26.42 -6.68 6.48
CA SER A 295 27.14 -7.56 5.54
C SER A 295 28.39 -6.91 4.92
N ASP A 296 28.48 -5.57 4.97
CA ASP A 296 29.63 -4.81 4.47
C ASP A 296 30.68 -4.59 5.57
N ARG A 297 31.56 -5.56 5.76
CA ARG A 297 32.92 -5.29 6.25
C ARG A 297 33.91 -5.69 5.16
N SER A 298 34.64 -4.70 4.66
CA SER A 298 35.82 -4.88 3.81
C SER A 298 36.81 -5.82 4.50
N ASP A 299 37.24 -6.85 3.78
CA ASP A 299 38.38 -7.69 4.13
C ASP A 299 39.63 -6.83 4.35
N LEU A 300 39.88 -6.44 5.59
CA LEU A 300 41.22 -6.05 6.03
C LEU A 300 41.94 -7.35 6.39
N PRO A 301 43.14 -7.62 5.84
CA PRO A 301 43.85 -8.84 6.13
C PRO A 301 44.16 -8.90 7.63
N ALA A 302 43.86 -10.04 8.25
CA ALA A 302 44.28 -10.35 9.60
C ALA A 302 45.80 -10.19 9.69
N THR A 303 46.26 -9.10 10.29
CA THR A 303 47.66 -8.95 10.66
C THR A 303 47.91 -9.82 11.89
N ASN A 304 48.46 -11.01 11.64
CA ASN A 304 49.22 -11.74 12.65
C ASN A 304 50.31 -10.81 13.22
N GLY A 305 50.28 -10.57 14.53
CA GLY A 305 51.27 -9.75 15.21
C GLY A 305 51.11 -9.80 16.73
N SER A 306 51.75 -10.80 17.34
CA SER A 306 52.00 -10.88 18.77
C SER A 306 52.87 -9.72 19.26
N ALA A 307 52.45 -9.02 20.33
CA ALA A 307 53.33 -8.59 21.43
C ALA A 307 52.49 -8.00 22.57
N ALA A 308 52.67 -8.56 23.76
CA ALA A 308 52.16 -8.05 25.01
C ALA A 308 52.87 -6.75 25.42
N ALA A 309 52.14 -5.84 26.06
CA ALA A 309 52.66 -5.03 27.16
C ALA A 309 51.50 -4.49 27.99
N ASP A 310 51.45 -4.96 29.24
CA ASP A 310 50.74 -4.36 30.36
C ASP A 310 50.91 -2.84 30.40
N LEU A 311 49.86 -2.14 30.85
CA LEU A 311 49.98 -1.14 31.91
C LEU A 311 48.60 -0.81 32.46
N SER A 312 48.36 -1.32 33.66
CA SER A 312 47.29 -0.95 34.56
C SER A 312 47.55 0.45 35.16
N ALA A 313 46.50 1.25 35.29
CA ALA A 313 46.41 2.28 36.32
C ALA A 313 44.95 2.61 36.60
N SER A 314 44.44 2.04 37.68
CA SER A 314 43.21 2.50 38.34
C SER A 314 43.48 3.83 39.04
N VAL A 315 42.54 4.78 38.96
CA VAL A 315 42.39 5.83 39.96
C VAL A 315 40.95 5.82 40.45
N HIS A 316 40.80 5.46 41.73
CA HIS A 316 39.60 5.62 42.53
C HIS A 316 39.42 7.09 42.93
N SER A 317 38.17 7.55 43.06
CA SER A 317 37.78 8.42 44.18
C SER A 317 36.30 8.28 44.50
N LYS A 318 36.03 7.73 45.69
CA LYS A 318 34.75 7.74 46.42
C LYS A 318 34.33 9.17 46.77
N PHE A 319 33.02 9.44 46.82
CA PHE A 319 32.41 10.12 47.98
C PHE A 319 30.92 9.76 48.10
N ASP A 320 30.52 9.45 49.34
CA ASP A 320 29.23 8.91 49.77
C ASP A 320 28.16 9.98 50.08
N SER A 321 26.91 9.59 49.85
CA SER A 321 25.67 9.78 50.65
C SER A 321 25.20 11.19 51.10
N ALA A 322 23.91 11.52 50.90
CA ALA A 322 22.81 11.18 51.84
C ALA A 322 21.52 12.03 51.66
N ARG A 323 20.36 11.33 51.63
CA ARG A 323 19.02 11.63 52.20
C ARG A 323 18.24 12.88 51.71
N ALA A 324 16.92 12.91 51.56
CA ALA A 324 15.82 11.95 51.72
C ALA A 324 14.52 12.61 51.20
N SER A 325 13.56 11.82 50.67
CA SER A 325 12.14 11.89 51.05
C SER A 325 11.33 10.83 50.28
N GLU A 326 10.82 9.86 51.04
CA GLU A 326 9.84 8.85 50.66
C GLU A 326 8.41 9.39 50.83
N LEU A 327 7.48 8.94 49.98
CA LEU A 327 6.03 8.68 50.22
C LEU A 327 5.37 8.45 48.83
N SER A 328 5.26 7.21 48.35
CA SER A 328 4.16 6.23 48.59
C SER A 328 3.18 6.19 47.41
N SER A 329 3.14 5.07 46.70
CA SER A 329 1.91 4.25 46.60
C SER A 329 2.21 2.91 45.92
N GLN A 330 1.59 1.88 46.49
CA GLN A 330 1.70 0.45 46.20
C GLN A 330 0.91 0.11 44.93
N HIS A 331 1.38 -0.84 44.09
CA HIS A 331 0.60 -2.04 43.73
C HIS A 331 1.42 -3.09 42.94
N SER A 332 1.42 -4.30 43.52
CA SER A 332 1.50 -5.68 43.01
C SER A 332 2.54 -6.17 41.99
N THR A 333 3.27 -7.16 42.52
CA THR A 333 4.12 -8.17 41.88
C THR A 333 3.30 -9.34 41.32
N THR A 334 3.64 -9.80 40.10
CA THR A 334 3.46 -11.20 39.69
C THR A 334 4.60 -11.65 38.76
N SER A 335 5.42 -12.55 39.34
CA SER A 335 6.25 -13.60 38.73
C SER A 335 7.02 -13.34 37.43
N SER A 336 8.33 -13.11 37.55
CA SER A 336 9.34 -13.44 36.51
C SER A 336 10.17 -14.64 37.01
N PRO A 337 10.47 -15.66 36.17
CA PRO A 337 11.40 -16.71 36.56
C PRO A 337 12.86 -16.20 36.52
N PRO A 338 13.78 -16.82 37.28
CA PRO A 338 15.06 -16.22 37.63
C PRO A 338 16.08 -16.31 36.49
N SER A 339 16.81 -15.21 36.30
CA SER A 339 18.02 -15.14 35.50
C SER A 339 19.12 -16.01 36.13
N VAL A 340 19.50 -17.09 35.45
CA VAL A 340 20.75 -17.79 35.74
C VAL A 340 21.90 -16.97 35.16
N THR A 341 22.67 -16.36 36.06
CA THR A 341 24.04 -15.94 35.79
C THR A 341 24.91 -17.19 35.74
N SER A 342 25.70 -17.34 34.68
CA SER A 342 26.92 -18.14 34.71
C SER A 342 27.97 -17.48 33.84
N ALA A 343 29.05 -17.11 34.51
CA ALA A 343 30.25 -16.57 33.92
C ALA A 343 30.97 -17.67 33.13
N ALA A 344 31.07 -17.48 31.82
CA ALA A 344 32.14 -18.01 30.99
C ALA A 344 32.35 -17.00 29.86
N THR A 345 33.41 -16.20 29.97
CA THR A 345 33.84 -15.20 28.99
C THR A 345 34.43 -15.87 27.76
N THR A 346 33.57 -16.41 26.91
CA THR A 346 33.86 -16.44 25.48
C THR A 346 33.24 -15.16 24.94
N ILE A 347 34.05 -14.15 24.61
CA ILE A 347 33.55 -13.01 23.83
C ILE A 347 33.33 -13.57 22.42
N GLU A 348 32.21 -14.25 22.20
CA GLU A 348 31.64 -14.36 20.87
C GLU A 348 31.35 -12.92 20.44
N SER A 349 32.19 -12.41 19.54
CA SER A 349 31.99 -11.10 18.93
C SER A 349 30.78 -11.19 18.02
N SER A 350 29.58 -11.19 18.59
CA SER A 350 28.34 -11.04 17.83
C SER A 350 28.40 -9.69 17.13
N ALA A 351 28.15 -9.70 15.83
CA ALA A 351 28.25 -8.50 15.04
C ALA A 351 27.14 -7.51 15.46
N PRO A 352 27.43 -6.20 15.46
CA PRO A 352 26.48 -5.20 15.95
C PRO A 352 25.22 -5.15 15.08
N PRO A 353 24.06 -4.88 15.69
CA PRO A 353 22.79 -4.80 14.96
C PRO A 353 22.79 -3.63 13.99
N VAL A 354 22.15 -3.81 12.83
CA VAL A 354 22.04 -2.77 11.79
C VAL A 354 21.31 -1.53 12.30
N THR A 355 21.96 -0.38 12.26
CA THR A 355 21.43 0.91 12.73
C THR A 355 20.74 1.70 11.61
N SER A 356 20.03 2.78 11.96
CA SER A 356 19.44 3.69 10.97
C SER A 356 20.49 4.40 10.11
N GLU A 357 21.68 4.64 10.65
CA GLU A 357 22.79 5.24 9.92
C GLU A 357 23.36 4.29 8.87
N ASP A 358 23.43 2.99 9.19
CA ASP A 358 23.84 1.96 8.21
C ASP A 358 22.86 1.88 7.04
N ILE A 359 21.55 1.95 7.31
CA ILE A 359 20.53 2.00 6.25
C ILE A 359 20.72 3.22 5.35
N LEU A 360 20.97 4.40 5.92
CA LEU A 360 21.27 5.60 5.14
C LEU A 360 22.54 5.41 4.29
N ARG A 361 23.61 4.87 4.87
CA ARG A 361 24.87 4.60 4.18
C ARG A 361 24.68 3.67 2.99
N TYR A 362 23.99 2.55 3.17
CA TYR A 362 23.70 1.60 2.10
C TYR A 362 22.82 2.21 1.01
N THR A 363 21.80 2.96 1.41
CA THR A 363 20.89 3.64 0.46
C THR A 363 21.67 4.65 -0.40
N ASN A 364 22.51 5.48 0.22
CA ASN A 364 23.35 6.44 -0.51
C ASN A 364 24.35 5.76 -1.45
N ALA A 365 24.94 4.63 -1.03
CA ALA A 365 25.83 3.85 -1.89
C ALA A 365 25.10 3.28 -3.12
N ILE A 366 23.89 2.74 -2.92
CA ILE A 366 23.05 2.22 -4.00
C ILE A 366 22.68 3.35 -4.97
N TRP A 367 22.23 4.51 -4.47
CA TRP A 367 21.87 5.64 -5.32
C TRP A 367 23.06 6.27 -6.03
N ALA A 368 24.25 6.28 -5.41
CA ALA A 368 25.47 6.68 -6.10
C ALA A 368 25.82 5.73 -7.26
N HIS A 369 25.56 4.42 -7.11
CA HIS A 369 25.73 3.45 -8.19
C HIS A 369 24.73 3.70 -9.31
N ILE A 370 23.45 3.90 -8.99
CA ILE A 370 22.42 4.24 -9.99
C ILE A 370 22.85 5.53 -10.73
N LYS A 371 23.20 6.60 -10.02
CA LYS A 371 23.68 7.86 -10.62
C LYS A 371 24.85 7.65 -11.58
N ARG A 372 25.82 6.82 -11.24
CA ARG A 372 26.96 6.51 -12.12
C ARG A 372 26.54 5.78 -13.41
N LEU A 373 25.58 4.86 -13.31
CA LEU A 373 25.19 3.99 -14.42
C LEU A 373 24.19 4.65 -15.38
N VAL A 374 23.22 5.39 -14.85
CA VAL A 374 22.08 5.92 -15.62
C VAL A 374 21.87 7.43 -15.43
N GLY A 375 22.67 8.09 -14.59
CA GLY A 375 22.62 9.54 -14.39
C GLY A 375 21.52 10.03 -13.43
N ARG A 376 20.61 9.17 -12.97
CA ARG A 376 19.50 9.54 -12.08
C ARG A 376 19.95 9.62 -10.63
N GLU A 377 19.53 10.68 -9.94
CA GLU A 377 19.96 10.99 -8.58
C GLU A 377 18.77 10.98 -7.60
N TYR A 378 19.00 10.37 -6.44
CA TYR A 378 18.01 10.23 -5.38
C TYR A 378 18.60 10.67 -4.05
N THR A 379 17.71 11.18 -3.21
CA THR A 379 17.99 11.64 -1.84
C THR A 379 16.85 11.15 -0.93
N PRO A 380 17.09 10.99 0.39
CA PRO A 380 16.06 10.48 1.31
C PRO A 380 14.80 11.36 1.32
N PHE A 381 15.01 12.67 1.17
CA PHE A 381 13.97 13.67 1.01
C PHE A 381 14.21 14.42 -0.29
N TYR A 382 13.21 14.39 -1.17
CA TYR A 382 13.20 15.13 -2.42
C TYR A 382 12.73 16.55 -2.17
N TYR A 383 13.51 17.54 -2.58
CA TYR A 383 13.11 18.94 -2.55
C TYR A 383 12.92 19.46 -3.98
N ALA A 384 11.79 20.12 -4.23
CA ALA A 384 11.49 20.84 -5.46
C ALA A 384 11.09 22.28 -5.14
N GLY A 385 11.63 23.24 -5.89
CA GLY A 385 11.32 24.66 -5.73
C GLY A 385 12.55 25.56 -5.60
N PRO A 386 12.34 26.84 -5.30
CA PRO A 386 13.39 27.84 -5.33
C PRO A 386 14.24 27.82 -4.05
N THR A 387 15.55 27.97 -4.18
CA THR A 387 16.51 27.95 -3.05
C THR A 387 16.29 29.06 -2.01
N ASN A 388 15.53 30.10 -2.35
CA ASN A 388 15.13 31.18 -1.46
C ASN A 388 13.68 31.03 -0.94
N ALA A 389 13.12 29.82 -0.97
CA ALA A 389 11.78 29.54 -0.44
C ALA A 389 11.66 29.93 1.04
N GLU A 390 10.55 30.59 1.39
CA GLU A 390 10.21 30.96 2.77
C GLU A 390 9.14 30.02 3.36
N ASN A 391 8.30 29.45 2.50
CA ASN A 391 7.26 28.48 2.86
C ASN A 391 7.58 27.14 2.20
N CYS A 392 7.37 26.03 2.91
CA CYS A 392 7.60 24.69 2.39
C CYS A 392 6.41 23.79 2.67
N LEU A 393 5.98 23.01 1.68
CA LEU A 393 4.98 21.97 1.83
C LEU A 393 5.69 20.62 1.99
N PHE A 394 5.55 19.99 3.14
CA PHE A 394 5.91 18.58 3.31
C PHE A 394 4.72 17.72 2.89
N VAL A 395 4.83 16.96 1.81
CA VAL A 395 3.72 16.16 1.29
C VAL A 395 3.96 14.68 1.57
N PHE A 396 3.01 14.05 2.27
CA PHE A 396 2.93 12.61 2.45
C PHE A 396 1.56 12.12 1.94
N GLY A 397 1.46 11.96 0.62
CA GLY A 397 0.22 11.67 -0.08
C GLY A 397 0.37 11.80 -1.59
N SER A 398 -0.64 11.36 -2.34
CA SER A 398 -0.62 11.31 -3.81
C SER A 398 -0.92 12.65 -4.50
N GLY A 399 -0.45 13.77 -3.95
CA GLY A 399 -0.76 15.12 -4.44
C GLY A 399 0.44 16.04 -4.63
N ALA A 400 1.65 15.55 -4.36
CA ALA A 400 2.87 16.36 -4.46
C ALA A 400 3.06 16.93 -5.87
N TYR A 401 2.82 16.10 -6.90
CA TYR A 401 2.92 16.50 -8.30
C TYR A 401 2.00 17.67 -8.67
N TYR A 402 0.72 17.62 -8.27
CA TYR A 402 -0.23 18.71 -8.58
C TYR A 402 0.22 20.05 -7.99
N PHE A 403 0.69 20.05 -6.75
CA PHE A 403 1.23 21.27 -6.14
C PHE A 403 2.53 21.71 -6.81
N GLY A 404 3.39 20.76 -7.21
CA GLY A 404 4.63 20.99 -7.95
C GLY A 404 4.38 21.73 -9.25
N ASP A 405 3.45 21.23 -10.07
CA ASP A 405 3.10 21.85 -11.35
C ASP A 405 2.65 23.31 -11.22
N VAL A 406 1.86 23.63 -10.18
CA VAL A 406 1.44 25.01 -9.89
C VAL A 406 2.59 25.89 -9.42
N ILE A 407 3.51 25.35 -8.61
CA ILE A 407 4.68 26.07 -8.11
C ILE A 407 5.69 26.31 -9.24
N ASP A 408 5.94 25.33 -10.09
CA ASP A 408 6.88 25.43 -11.21
C ASP A 408 6.40 26.42 -12.27
N LYS A 409 5.09 26.51 -12.50
CA LYS A 409 4.47 27.50 -13.40
C LYS A 409 4.35 28.90 -12.79
N ALA A 410 4.74 29.10 -11.53
CA ALA A 410 4.61 30.39 -10.86
C ALA A 410 5.54 31.45 -11.46
N ARG A 411 5.01 32.64 -11.75
CA ARG A 411 5.81 33.76 -12.25
C ARG A 411 6.80 34.26 -11.20
N ARG A 412 7.96 34.74 -11.64
CA ARG A 412 8.92 35.46 -10.77
C ARG A 412 8.21 36.61 -10.05
N GLY A 413 8.19 36.57 -8.72
CA GLY A 413 7.52 37.57 -7.87
C GLY A 413 6.02 37.33 -7.62
N GLY A 414 5.43 36.24 -8.14
CA GLY A 414 4.04 35.86 -7.85
C GLY A 414 3.88 35.18 -6.48
N ASP A 415 2.61 34.96 -6.08
CA ASP A 415 2.21 34.42 -4.77
C ASP A 415 2.95 33.13 -4.35
N PHE A 416 3.32 32.28 -5.32
CA PHE A 416 3.97 30.97 -5.07
C PHE A 416 5.48 30.97 -5.33
N SER A 417 6.08 32.12 -5.68
CA SER A 417 7.49 32.20 -6.07
C SER A 417 8.51 31.94 -4.96
N LYS A 418 8.05 31.82 -3.70
CA LYS A 418 8.87 31.48 -2.52
C LYS A 418 8.33 30.24 -1.79
N VAL A 419 7.73 29.33 -2.55
CA VAL A 419 7.16 28.08 -2.03
C VAL A 419 7.95 26.92 -2.59
N GLY A 420 8.40 26.02 -1.71
CA GLY A 420 8.98 24.73 -2.10
C GLY A 420 8.14 23.56 -1.64
N ILE A 421 8.38 22.39 -2.21
CA ILE A 421 7.81 21.11 -1.81
C ILE A 421 8.94 20.19 -1.36
N ILE A 422 8.66 19.41 -0.32
CA ILE A 422 9.49 18.31 0.11
C ILE A 422 8.65 17.04 0.25
N ALA A 423 9.14 15.93 -0.28
CA ALA A 423 8.49 14.62 -0.20
C ALA A 423 9.51 13.55 0.27
N PRO A 424 9.12 12.61 1.14
CA PRO A 424 10.03 11.56 1.57
C PRO A 424 10.10 10.43 0.53
N ARG A 425 11.30 10.08 0.08
CA ARG A 425 11.56 8.84 -0.66
C ARG A 425 11.96 7.69 0.28
N LEU A 426 12.69 8.01 1.35
CA LEU A 426 13.00 7.09 2.46
C LEU A 426 12.22 7.54 3.70
N TYR A 427 11.01 7.00 3.88
CA TYR A 427 10.10 7.38 4.97
C TYR A 427 10.54 6.81 6.32
N ARG A 428 11.10 5.59 6.31
CA ARG A 428 11.66 4.94 7.50
C ARG A 428 12.94 4.18 7.14
N PRO A 429 13.99 4.18 7.99
CA PRO A 429 14.08 4.89 9.26
C PRO A 429 13.97 6.41 9.06
N TRP A 430 13.40 7.11 10.05
CA TRP A 430 13.21 8.55 9.93
C TRP A 430 14.55 9.27 10.18
N LEU A 431 15.04 10.01 9.18
CA LEU A 431 16.35 10.64 9.19
C LEU A 431 16.23 12.15 9.34
N GLY A 432 16.01 12.62 10.57
CA GLY A 432 15.81 14.05 10.85
C GLY A 432 16.97 14.95 10.38
N ALA A 433 18.22 14.46 10.45
CA ALA A 433 19.38 15.20 9.94
C ALA A 433 19.33 15.42 8.43
N SER A 434 19.08 14.34 7.66
CA SER A 434 18.93 14.41 6.20
C SER A 434 17.72 15.24 5.78
N PHE A 435 16.65 15.24 6.57
CA PHE A 435 15.50 16.11 6.36
C PHE A 435 15.87 17.59 6.49
N VAL A 436 16.58 17.96 7.56
CA VAL A 436 17.02 19.35 7.79
C VAL A 436 18.02 19.80 6.73
N GLU A 437 18.89 18.91 6.26
CA GLU A 437 19.85 19.20 5.17
C GLU A 437 19.15 19.48 3.83
N ALA A 438 18.05 18.76 3.54
CA ALA A 438 17.26 18.96 2.33
C ALA A 438 16.45 20.26 2.34
N LEU A 439 16.21 20.88 3.51
CA LEU A 439 15.46 22.11 3.63
C LEU A 439 16.35 23.34 3.35
N PRO A 440 15.93 24.27 2.48
CA PRO A 440 16.61 25.56 2.35
C PRO A 440 16.61 26.33 3.68
N LYS A 441 17.76 26.93 4.02
CA LYS A 441 17.93 27.71 5.27
C LYS A 441 17.00 28.93 5.37
N THR A 442 16.41 29.36 4.26
CA THR A 442 15.46 30.46 4.18
C THR A 442 14.03 30.06 4.59
N VAL A 443 13.74 28.76 4.71
CA VAL A 443 12.40 28.27 5.08
C VAL A 443 12.09 28.67 6.51
N LYS A 444 11.00 29.42 6.67
CA LYS A 444 10.49 29.88 7.97
C LYS A 444 9.23 29.15 8.37
N ARG A 445 8.49 28.58 7.41
CA ARG A 445 7.18 27.98 7.66
C ARG A 445 7.01 26.67 6.90
N ILE A 446 6.49 25.65 7.57
CA ILE A 446 6.25 24.33 6.98
C ILE A 446 4.78 23.95 7.14
N ALA A 447 4.14 23.60 6.02
CA ALA A 447 2.83 22.95 5.99
C ALA A 447 3.02 21.45 5.76
N VAL A 448 2.65 20.61 6.74
CA VAL A 448 2.73 19.15 6.64
C VAL A 448 1.39 18.61 6.17
N LEU A 449 1.33 18.04 4.97
CA LEU A 449 0.13 17.50 4.35
C LEU A 449 0.15 15.97 4.39
N GLU A 450 -0.80 15.39 5.10
CA GLU A 450 -0.90 13.94 5.29
C GLU A 450 -2.20 13.39 4.70
N GLN A 451 -2.11 12.42 3.78
CA GLN A 451 -3.26 11.75 3.17
C GLN A 451 -3.66 10.50 3.96
N ILE A 452 -4.15 10.73 5.19
CA ILE A 452 -4.49 9.68 6.16
C ILE A 452 -5.99 9.75 6.47
N HIS A 453 -6.76 8.82 5.92
CA HIS A 453 -8.21 8.79 6.10
C HIS A 453 -8.61 8.32 7.50
N ARG A 454 -7.89 7.32 8.04
CA ARG A 454 -8.16 6.76 9.36
C ARG A 454 -7.23 7.39 10.38
N ARG A 455 -7.69 8.47 11.00
CA ARG A 455 -6.97 9.12 12.09
C ARG A 455 -6.92 8.20 13.31
N THR A 456 -5.72 7.75 13.68
CA THR A 456 -5.48 6.96 14.89
C THR A 456 -5.14 7.82 16.10
N THR A 457 -4.71 9.07 15.86
CA THR A 457 -4.22 10.00 16.89
C THR A 457 -4.68 11.43 16.58
N LYS A 458 -4.58 12.33 17.57
CA LYS A 458 -4.94 13.76 17.42
C LYS A 458 -4.01 14.50 16.46
N TRP A 459 -2.73 14.12 16.45
CA TRP A 459 -1.69 14.70 15.63
C TRP A 459 -1.22 13.67 14.62
N GLY A 460 -1.05 14.05 13.36
CA GLY A 460 -0.63 13.09 12.36
C GLY A 460 0.79 12.55 12.59
N PRO A 461 1.04 11.29 12.21
CA PRO A 461 2.32 10.63 12.44
C PRO A 461 3.52 11.37 11.85
N VAL A 462 3.38 11.90 10.62
CA VAL A 462 4.44 12.61 9.89
C VAL A 462 4.60 14.02 10.45
N LEU A 463 3.52 14.67 10.88
CA LEU A 463 3.60 15.95 11.57
C LEU A 463 4.50 15.85 12.81
N ILE A 464 4.36 14.79 13.60
CA ILE A 464 5.22 14.55 14.77
C ILE A 464 6.67 14.32 14.35
N ASP A 465 6.91 13.56 13.27
CA ASP A 465 8.26 13.34 12.76
C ASP A 465 8.95 14.65 12.31
N VAL A 466 8.20 15.53 11.63
CA VAL A 466 8.70 16.86 11.22
C VAL A 466 8.94 17.77 12.43
N LEU A 467 8.00 17.84 13.37
CA LEU A 467 8.12 18.64 14.59
C LEU A 467 9.33 18.24 15.44
N THR A 468 9.63 16.95 15.51
CA THR A 468 10.79 16.44 16.28
C THR A 468 12.12 16.64 15.57
N SER A 469 12.12 16.86 14.26
CA SER A 469 13.34 17.03 13.46
C SER A 469 13.83 18.46 13.38
N VAL A 470 12.91 19.43 13.46
CA VAL A 470 13.19 20.83 13.16
C VAL A 470 13.22 21.65 14.45
N LYS A 471 14.22 22.52 14.58
CA LYS A 471 14.25 23.52 15.67
C LYS A 471 13.15 24.55 15.44
N SER A 472 12.14 24.57 16.32
CA SER A 472 11.11 25.61 16.31
C SER A 472 11.62 26.91 16.95
N GLY A 473 11.35 28.06 16.33
CA GLY A 473 11.63 29.39 16.89
C GLY A 473 12.80 30.14 16.24
N PHE A 474 13.39 31.09 16.97
CA PHE A 474 14.39 32.04 16.43
C PHE A 474 15.64 31.31 15.90
N GLY A 475 15.93 31.50 14.61
CA GLY A 475 17.03 30.82 13.91
C GLY A 475 16.68 29.44 13.34
N GLY A 476 15.42 29.02 13.42
CA GLY A 476 14.88 27.80 12.81
C GLY A 476 13.55 28.06 12.10
N VAL A 477 12.66 27.07 12.09
CA VAL A 477 11.33 27.22 11.49
C VAL A 477 10.40 27.86 12.52
N GLU A 478 9.81 29.00 12.16
CA GLU A 478 8.92 29.79 13.01
C GLU A 478 7.57 29.10 13.19
N THR A 479 7.01 28.53 12.12
CA THR A 479 5.65 28.00 12.09
C THR A 479 5.59 26.62 11.42
N ILE A 480 5.04 25.62 12.11
CA ILE A 480 4.78 24.28 11.56
C ILE A 480 3.30 23.97 11.74
N VAL A 481 2.61 23.63 10.65
CA VAL A 481 1.17 23.38 10.66
C VAL A 481 0.86 22.06 9.95
N GLY A 482 0.12 21.19 10.62
CA GLY A 482 -0.40 19.95 10.04
C GLY A 482 -1.71 20.17 9.31
N TYR A 483 -1.86 19.48 8.18
CA TYR A 483 -3.04 19.47 7.32
C TYR A 483 -3.39 18.04 6.94
N GLN A 484 -4.68 17.80 6.72
CA GLN A 484 -5.19 16.53 6.24
C GLN A 484 -5.50 16.69 4.76
N LEU A 485 -4.77 15.95 3.94
CA LEU A 485 -4.88 16.02 2.49
C LEU A 485 -6.03 15.12 2.04
N GLY A 486 -7.09 15.75 1.55
CA GLY A 486 -8.18 15.11 0.84
C GLY A 486 -7.92 15.04 -0.67
N TYR A 487 -8.91 14.60 -1.42
CA TYR A 487 -8.91 14.62 -2.87
C TYR A 487 -8.90 16.06 -3.38
N ILE A 488 -7.95 16.38 -4.25
CA ILE A 488 -7.83 17.68 -4.90
C ILE A 488 -8.10 17.49 -6.39
N ASP A 489 -9.11 18.22 -6.89
CA ASP A 489 -9.33 18.32 -8.33
C ASP A 489 -8.25 19.23 -8.93
N PRO A 490 -7.58 18.84 -10.04
CA PRO A 490 -6.56 19.64 -10.72
C PRO A 490 -6.95 21.11 -10.94
N LYS A 491 -8.25 21.39 -11.19
CA LYS A 491 -8.78 22.75 -11.40
C LYS A 491 -8.77 23.60 -10.13
N THR A 492 -8.72 22.98 -8.95
CA THR A 492 -8.81 23.65 -7.64
C THR A 492 -7.48 23.71 -6.89
N VAL A 493 -6.40 23.12 -7.43
CA VAL A 493 -5.07 23.05 -6.78
C VAL A 493 -4.55 24.43 -6.40
N THR A 494 -4.68 25.42 -7.29
CA THR A 494 -4.24 26.80 -7.02
C THR A 494 -4.99 27.44 -5.84
N GLN A 495 -6.31 27.16 -5.72
CA GLN A 495 -7.11 27.67 -4.60
C GLN A 495 -6.73 26.97 -3.30
N ALA A 496 -6.52 25.66 -3.34
CA ALA A 496 -6.05 24.88 -2.20
C ALA A 496 -4.70 25.38 -1.69
N LEU A 497 -3.73 25.58 -2.58
CA LEU A 497 -2.41 26.11 -2.26
C LEU A 497 -2.47 27.51 -1.63
N ARG A 498 -3.31 28.41 -2.18
CA ARG A 498 -3.53 29.74 -1.58
C ARG A 498 -4.10 29.64 -0.17
N GLY A 499 -5.06 28.75 0.07
CA GLY A 499 -5.65 28.52 1.39
C GLY A 499 -4.64 28.00 2.42
N ILE A 500 -3.76 27.07 1.99
CA ILE A 500 -2.66 26.57 2.82
C ILE A 500 -1.75 27.73 3.24
N LEU A 501 -1.28 28.52 2.27
CA LEU A 501 -0.37 29.64 2.53
C LEU A 501 -1.00 30.71 3.41
N GLN A 502 -2.27 31.06 3.17
CA GLN A 502 -3.00 32.03 3.99
C GLN A 502 -3.04 31.60 5.47
N ASN A 503 -3.33 30.33 5.75
CA ASN A 503 -3.31 29.81 7.11
C ASN A 503 -1.89 29.79 7.68
N LEU A 504 -0.90 29.40 6.87
CA LEU A 504 0.50 29.32 7.29
C LEU A 504 1.09 30.70 7.67
N THR A 505 0.64 31.77 7.01
CA THR A 505 1.05 33.17 7.28
C THR A 505 0.19 33.87 8.34
N SER A 506 -0.84 33.22 8.86
CA SER A 506 -1.71 33.79 9.91
C SER A 506 -0.94 33.95 11.22
N GLU A 507 -1.28 34.96 12.02
CA GLU A 507 -0.75 35.12 13.39
C GLU A 507 -1.09 33.93 14.29
N LYS A 508 -2.24 33.30 14.06
CA LYS A 508 -2.72 32.12 14.77
C LYS A 508 -3.13 31.04 13.77
N PRO A 509 -2.16 30.29 13.23
CA PRO A 509 -2.45 29.24 12.26
C PRO A 509 -3.30 28.14 12.90
N VAL A 510 -4.30 27.65 12.18
CA VAL A 510 -5.16 26.55 12.63
C VAL A 510 -4.54 25.22 12.23
N GLN A 511 -4.40 24.33 13.19
CA GLN A 511 -3.85 22.97 13.00
C GLN A 511 -4.93 22.00 12.50
N ASN A 512 -4.50 20.97 11.77
CA ASN A 512 -5.32 19.85 11.27
C ASN A 512 -6.50 20.26 10.37
N LEU A 513 -6.34 21.35 9.60
CA LEU A 513 -7.32 21.72 8.59
C LEU A 513 -7.33 20.68 7.45
N GLU A 514 -8.52 20.43 6.91
CA GLU A 514 -8.68 19.58 5.72
C GLU A 514 -8.48 20.42 4.46
N VAL A 515 -7.69 19.89 3.52
CA VAL A 515 -7.44 20.49 2.21
C VAL A 515 -8.02 19.58 1.14
N GLY A 516 -8.95 20.10 0.33
CA GLY A 516 -9.66 19.30 -0.67
C GLY A 516 -10.92 18.63 -0.12
N ARG A 517 -11.42 17.61 -0.83
CA ARG A 517 -12.62 16.86 -0.45
C ARG A 517 -12.23 15.58 0.28
N LYS A 518 -12.99 15.19 1.30
CA LYS A 518 -12.71 13.99 2.09
C LYS A 518 -12.79 12.69 1.29
N GLU A 519 -13.64 12.65 0.28
CA GLU A 519 -13.80 11.49 -0.60
C GLU A 519 -13.55 11.93 -2.05
N ALA A 520 -12.86 11.08 -2.80
CA ALA A 520 -12.77 11.23 -4.24
C ALA A 520 -14.15 11.04 -4.88
N PRO A 521 -14.40 11.64 -6.06
CA PRO A 521 -15.58 11.36 -6.85
C PRO A 521 -15.68 9.84 -7.05
N LYS A 522 -16.81 9.25 -6.68
CA LYS A 522 -17.06 7.84 -7.00
C LYS A 522 -17.10 7.72 -8.51
N GLN A 523 -16.13 7.02 -9.08
CA GLN A 523 -16.21 6.60 -10.47
C GLN A 523 -17.45 5.72 -10.57
N GLU A 524 -18.45 6.16 -11.32
CA GLU A 524 -19.63 5.34 -11.59
C GLU A 524 -19.11 4.07 -12.27
N LEU A 525 -19.33 2.91 -11.65
CA LEU A 525 -19.04 1.64 -12.29
C LEU A 525 -19.83 1.63 -13.61
N GLU A 526 -19.14 1.52 -14.75
CA GLU A 526 -19.78 1.44 -16.08
C GLU A 526 -20.81 0.30 -16.20
N TYR A 527 -20.79 -0.64 -15.25
CA TYR A 527 -21.81 -1.66 -15.11
C TYR A 527 -22.96 -1.15 -14.24
N GLY A 528 -24.06 -0.77 -14.90
CA GLY A 528 -25.37 -0.76 -14.27
C GLY A 528 -25.67 -2.16 -13.73
N LEU A 529 -26.02 -2.26 -12.44
CA LEU A 529 -26.51 -3.51 -11.86
C LEU A 529 -27.85 -3.87 -12.51
N GLU A 530 -27.82 -4.63 -13.60
CA GLU A 530 -29.02 -5.20 -14.22
C GLU A 530 -29.30 -6.57 -13.61
N LYS A 531 -30.54 -6.77 -13.16
CA LYS A 531 -30.99 -8.09 -12.72
C LYS A 531 -30.87 -9.07 -13.91
N PRO A 532 -30.14 -10.19 -13.79
CA PRO A 532 -30.09 -11.19 -14.85
C PRO A 532 -31.50 -11.60 -15.26
N LYS A 533 -31.78 -11.65 -16.57
CA LYS A 533 -33.13 -11.97 -17.09
C LYS A 533 -33.67 -13.29 -16.53
N ILE A 534 -32.79 -14.26 -16.26
CA ILE A 534 -33.15 -15.57 -15.71
C ILE A 534 -33.67 -15.49 -14.27
N GLU A 535 -33.15 -14.57 -13.44
CA GLU A 535 -33.65 -14.36 -12.07
C GLU A 535 -35.09 -13.83 -12.06
N THR A 536 -35.53 -13.18 -13.13
CA THR A 536 -36.90 -12.65 -13.23
C THR A 536 -37.92 -13.79 -13.27
N ALA A 537 -37.60 -14.91 -13.93
CA ALA A 537 -38.46 -16.09 -13.92
C ALA A 537 -38.53 -16.72 -12.52
N TYR A 538 -37.37 -16.95 -11.87
CA TYR A 538 -37.31 -17.53 -10.53
C TYR A 538 -38.01 -16.66 -9.48
N THR A 539 -37.76 -15.35 -9.48
CA THR A 539 -38.41 -14.42 -8.54
C THR A 539 -39.92 -14.33 -8.75
N LYS A 540 -40.43 -14.43 -9.99
CA LYS A 540 -41.88 -14.52 -10.24
C LYS A 540 -42.48 -15.81 -9.69
N ILE A 541 -41.79 -16.94 -9.85
CA ILE A 541 -42.23 -18.23 -9.28
C ILE A 541 -42.24 -18.17 -7.76
N LEU A 542 -41.18 -17.63 -7.14
CA LEU A 542 -41.08 -17.47 -5.69
C LEU A 542 -42.19 -16.54 -5.18
N ASP A 543 -42.43 -15.41 -5.84
CA ASP A 543 -43.50 -14.48 -5.49
C ASP A 543 -44.89 -15.13 -5.63
N GLN A 544 -45.10 -15.95 -6.67
CA GLN A 544 -46.36 -16.68 -6.86
C GLN A 544 -46.59 -17.76 -5.80
N LEU A 545 -45.54 -18.49 -5.40
CA LEU A 545 -45.64 -19.59 -4.44
C LEU A 545 -45.75 -19.10 -2.99
N PHE A 546 -45.03 -18.04 -2.64
CA PHE A 546 -44.82 -17.64 -1.25
C PHE A 546 -45.28 -16.20 -0.96
N GLY A 547 -45.51 -15.37 -1.99
CA GLY A 547 -45.99 -13.99 -1.86
C GLY A 547 -45.23 -13.19 -0.81
N GLN A 548 -45.96 -12.66 0.17
CA GLN A 548 -45.41 -11.87 1.28
C GLN A 548 -44.43 -12.64 2.20
N ARG A 549 -44.31 -13.97 2.06
CA ARG A 549 -43.35 -14.79 2.81
C ARG A 549 -41.97 -14.87 2.15
N VAL A 550 -41.82 -14.36 0.91
CA VAL A 550 -40.51 -14.25 0.25
C VAL A 550 -39.75 -13.09 0.85
N TYR A 551 -38.56 -13.36 1.36
CA TYR A 551 -37.58 -12.34 1.70
C TYR A 551 -36.31 -12.57 0.92
N LEU A 552 -36.02 -11.67 0.00
CA LEU A 552 -34.79 -11.71 -0.79
C LEU A 552 -33.77 -10.76 -0.15
N ALA A 553 -32.85 -11.32 0.63
CA ALA A 553 -31.85 -10.55 1.38
C ALA A 553 -30.96 -9.70 0.46
N ASN A 554 -30.67 -10.21 -0.74
CA ASN A 554 -29.79 -9.60 -1.74
C ASN A 554 -30.56 -8.81 -2.82
N ALA A 555 -31.82 -8.43 -2.56
CA ALA A 555 -32.60 -7.68 -3.53
C ALA A 555 -32.02 -6.28 -3.77
N LEU A 556 -31.83 -5.91 -5.05
CA LEU A 556 -31.27 -4.61 -5.48
C LEU A 556 -31.97 -3.37 -4.87
N LYS A 557 -33.24 -3.50 -4.46
CA LYS A 557 -34.08 -2.40 -3.94
C LYS A 557 -34.41 -2.50 -2.44
N SER A 558 -33.80 -3.43 -1.69
CA SER A 558 -34.10 -3.62 -0.26
C SER A 558 -33.61 -2.45 0.60
N SER A 559 -34.34 -2.08 1.67
CA SER A 559 -33.94 -1.05 2.63
C SER A 559 -32.75 -1.42 3.52
N THR A 560 -32.29 -2.67 3.46
CA THR A 560 -30.98 -3.10 4.00
C THR A 560 -29.78 -2.52 3.23
N ALA A 561 -30.03 -1.80 2.12
CA ALA A 561 -29.05 -1.17 1.23
C ALA A 561 -28.36 0.09 1.82
N GLY A 562 -27.88 -0.01 3.06
CA GLY A 562 -26.94 0.97 3.64
C GLY A 562 -25.47 0.63 3.38
N ILE A 563 -25.21 -0.54 2.80
CA ILE A 563 -23.87 -1.08 2.50
C ILE A 563 -23.88 -1.35 0.99
N SER A 564 -22.84 -0.93 0.27
CA SER A 564 -22.71 -0.95 -1.20
C SER A 564 -23.53 -2.04 -1.90
N SER A 565 -24.21 -1.69 -3.00
CA SER A 565 -25.01 -2.62 -3.81
C SER A 565 -24.21 -3.85 -4.30
N THR A 566 -22.89 -3.72 -4.42
CA THR A 566 -21.94 -4.81 -4.71
C THR A 566 -21.76 -5.81 -3.54
N ILE A 567 -21.81 -5.33 -2.29
CA ILE A 567 -21.70 -6.18 -1.10
C ILE A 567 -23.03 -6.90 -0.88
N VAL A 568 -24.15 -6.23 -1.15
CA VAL A 568 -25.49 -6.80 -1.02
C VAL A 568 -25.72 -7.94 -2.01
N SER A 569 -25.13 -7.90 -3.20
CA SER A 569 -25.23 -9.01 -4.16
C SER A 569 -24.32 -10.21 -3.82
N SER A 570 -23.47 -10.09 -2.80
CA SER A 570 -22.55 -11.17 -2.41
C SER A 570 -23.27 -12.31 -1.67
N PRO A 571 -22.90 -13.60 -1.91
CA PRO A 571 -23.41 -14.73 -1.15
C PRO A 571 -23.17 -14.62 0.36
N GLU A 572 -22.05 -14.02 0.76
CA GLU A 572 -21.62 -13.85 2.15
C GLU A 572 -22.56 -12.92 2.92
N PHE A 573 -22.97 -11.80 2.30
CA PHE A 573 -23.96 -10.89 2.89
C PHE A 573 -25.31 -11.58 3.05
N GLY A 574 -25.74 -12.35 2.03
CA GLY A 574 -26.99 -13.11 2.09
C GLY A 574 -27.00 -14.15 3.21
N PHE A 575 -25.89 -14.88 3.38
CA PHE A 575 -25.72 -15.86 4.45
C PHE A 575 -25.64 -15.20 5.84
N GLY A 576 -24.87 -14.12 5.98
CA GLY A 576 -24.78 -13.35 7.21
C GLY A 576 -26.12 -12.74 7.64
N SER A 577 -26.88 -12.21 6.68
CA SER A 577 -28.24 -11.70 6.92
C SER A 577 -29.21 -12.81 7.35
N LEU A 578 -29.06 -14.04 6.82
CA LEU A 578 -29.86 -15.19 7.22
C LEU A 578 -29.55 -15.61 8.66
N ILE A 579 -28.27 -15.74 9.01
CA ILE A 579 -27.83 -16.05 10.38
C ILE A 579 -28.35 -15.00 11.35
N ALA A 580 -28.09 -13.72 11.07
CA ALA A 580 -28.54 -12.61 11.91
C ALA A 580 -30.07 -12.63 12.10
N ARG A 581 -30.84 -13.06 11.10
CA ARG A 581 -32.30 -13.20 11.21
C ARG A 581 -32.72 -14.42 12.00
N LYS A 582 -32.03 -15.56 11.84
CA LYS A 582 -32.27 -16.78 12.61
C LYS A 582 -31.96 -16.57 14.09
N GLU A 583 -30.95 -15.75 14.38
CA GLU A 583 -30.50 -15.40 15.73
C GLU A 583 -31.30 -14.25 16.36
N LYS A 584 -31.87 -13.32 15.56
CA LYS A 584 -32.71 -12.20 16.04
C LYS A 584 -34.03 -12.59 16.73
N GLY A 585 -34.22 -13.87 17.05
CA GLY A 585 -35.30 -14.36 17.91
C GLY A 585 -34.84 -14.91 19.26
N GLU A 586 -33.53 -15.07 19.48
CA GLU A 586 -32.96 -15.63 20.70
C GLU A 586 -32.54 -14.49 21.63
N ARG A 587 -33.00 -14.48 22.89
CA ARG A 587 -32.48 -13.53 23.88
C ARG A 587 -31.02 -13.91 24.14
N PHE A 588 -30.14 -12.92 24.31
CA PHE A 588 -28.70 -13.16 24.50
C PHE A 588 -28.39 -14.16 25.63
N GLY A 589 -29.20 -14.18 26.70
CA GLY A 589 -29.08 -15.20 27.76
C GLY A 589 -29.35 -16.62 27.28
N ASP A 590 -30.37 -16.83 26.45
CA ASP A 590 -30.72 -18.15 25.91
C ASP A 590 -29.66 -18.66 24.93
N PHE A 591 -29.04 -17.75 24.16
CA PHE A 591 -27.87 -18.04 23.34
C PHE A 591 -26.72 -18.57 24.21
N CYS A 592 -26.34 -17.83 25.26
CA CYS A 592 -25.25 -18.22 26.14
C CYS A 592 -25.50 -19.57 26.83
N ILE A 593 -26.76 -19.90 27.15
CA ILE A 593 -27.15 -21.22 27.67
C ILE A 593 -26.92 -22.31 26.60
N ARG A 594 -27.35 -22.08 25.36
CA ARG A 594 -27.27 -23.06 24.27
C ARG A 594 -25.85 -23.38 23.84
N VAL A 595 -24.96 -22.39 23.80
CA VAL A 595 -23.52 -22.61 23.52
C VAL A 595 -22.72 -23.03 24.75
N GLY A 596 -23.37 -23.24 25.90
CA GLY A 596 -22.74 -23.78 27.11
C GLY A 596 -21.84 -22.80 27.84
N VAL A 597 -22.01 -21.49 27.60
CA VAL A 597 -21.26 -20.42 28.27
C VAL A 597 -21.80 -20.19 29.68
N ILE A 598 -23.10 -20.43 29.90
CA ILE A 598 -23.77 -20.36 31.22
C ILE A 598 -24.74 -21.55 31.38
N VAL A 599 -24.99 -21.99 32.61
CA VAL A 599 -25.94 -23.06 32.92
C VAL A 599 -27.34 -22.47 33.14
N ALA A 600 -28.38 -23.11 32.61
CA ALA A 600 -29.76 -22.64 32.75
C ALA A 600 -30.23 -22.70 34.23
N THR A 601 -30.58 -21.55 34.82
CA THR A 601 -31.21 -21.48 36.14
C THR A 601 -32.74 -21.49 36.00
N ARG A 602 -33.46 -22.09 36.97
CA ARG A 602 -34.89 -22.38 36.83
C ARG A 602 -35.79 -21.14 36.78
N GLU A 603 -35.33 -19.98 37.22
CA GLU A 603 -36.21 -18.79 37.33
C GLU A 603 -35.56 -17.46 36.88
N GLY A 604 -34.34 -17.48 36.33
CA GLY A 604 -33.74 -16.30 35.68
C GLY A 604 -33.56 -15.08 36.57
N ARG A 605 -33.44 -15.26 37.89
CA ARG A 605 -33.23 -14.16 38.86
C ARG A 605 -31.83 -14.12 39.45
N ASP A 606 -31.17 -15.27 39.63
CA ASP A 606 -29.87 -15.31 40.32
C ASP A 606 -28.78 -15.93 39.43
N PHE A 607 -27.66 -15.22 39.31
CA PHE A 607 -26.50 -15.56 38.47
C PHE A 607 -25.54 -16.56 39.16
N HIS A 608 -25.84 -16.96 40.40
CA HIS A 608 -24.86 -17.61 41.29
C HIS A 608 -25.26 -18.99 41.86
N ASP A 609 -26.41 -19.55 41.48
CA ASP A 609 -26.97 -20.79 42.07
C ASP A 609 -26.15 -22.09 41.89
N ASN A 610 -24.96 -22.05 41.28
CA ASN A 610 -24.04 -23.20 41.20
C ASN A 610 -22.55 -22.79 41.16
N VAL A 611 -22.21 -21.59 41.61
CA VAL A 611 -20.81 -21.33 41.95
C VAL A 611 -20.62 -21.98 43.32
N ALA A 612 -19.71 -22.95 43.42
CA ALA A 612 -19.38 -23.56 44.71
C ALA A 612 -19.00 -22.43 45.68
N GLU A 613 -19.85 -22.16 46.65
CA GLU A 613 -19.47 -21.41 47.83
C GLU A 613 -18.48 -22.31 48.58
N GLU A 614 -17.20 -21.97 48.54
CA GLU A 614 -16.26 -22.46 49.55
C GLU A 614 -16.75 -21.88 50.89
N GLU A 615 -17.55 -22.66 51.61
CA GLU A 615 -17.83 -22.44 53.03
C GLU A 615 -16.48 -22.50 53.77
N SER A 616 -15.94 -21.33 54.07
CA SER A 616 -15.02 -21.16 55.18
C SER A 616 -15.83 -21.21 56.48
N ASP A 617 -16.01 -22.40 57.03
CA ASP A 617 -16.35 -22.55 58.44
C ASP A 617 -15.05 -22.55 59.26
N GLU A 618 -14.92 -21.57 60.15
CA GLU A 618 -13.86 -21.45 61.14
C GLU A 618 -13.96 -22.54 62.22
N GLU A 619 -12.85 -23.23 62.50
CA GLU A 619 -12.33 -23.49 63.85
C GLU A 619 -10.81 -23.33 63.88
#